data_AF-A0A848LDW4-F1
#
_entry.id   AF-A0A848LDW4-F1
#
_cell.length_a   1.000
_cell.length_b   1.000
_cell.length_c   1.000
_cell.angle_alpha   90.00
_cell.angle_beta   90.00
_cell.angle_gamma   90.00
#
_symmetry.space_group_name_H-M   'P 1'
#
loop_
_entity.id
_entity.type
_entity.pdbx_description
1 polymer ?
#
loop_
_entity_poly.entity_id
_entity_poly.type
_entity_poly.pdbx_seq_one_letter_code
_entity_poly.pdbx_strand_id
1 'polypeptide(L)'
;MPTPDTFEYSPAFREHVVQLHRGKEGWPHYNAYLNAHLGGPDSRLHEHKTRLVRELEHHCGSLRDLRVLDFGCGTGASTVALAGAAGEVVGFDVDAESAVIARARMEEHGLGGR
;
A
#
# COMPACT_ATOMS: atom_id res chain seq x y z
N MET A 1 -23.61 -7.39 1.51
CA MET A 1 -22.31 -6.87 2.01
C MET A 1 -21.51 -6.43 0.80
N PRO A 2 -20.84 -5.27 0.81
CA PRO A 2 -19.94 -4.93 -0.29
C PRO A 2 -18.87 -6.04 -0.35
N THR A 3 -18.65 -6.59 -1.54
CA THR A 3 -17.56 -7.52 -1.78
C THR A 3 -16.26 -6.87 -1.33
N PRO A 4 -15.38 -7.57 -0.59
CA PRO A 4 -14.08 -7.00 -0.25
C PRO A 4 -13.42 -6.57 -1.56
N ASP A 5 -13.10 -5.28 -1.65
CA ASP A 5 -12.38 -4.67 -2.77
C ASP A 5 -11.00 -5.34 -2.83
N THR A 6 -10.95 -6.47 -3.53
CA THR A 6 -9.75 -7.31 -3.65
C THR A 6 -9.04 -6.89 -4.92
N PHE A 7 -7.98 -6.11 -4.75
CA PHE A 7 -7.11 -5.76 -5.86
C PHE A 7 -6.21 -6.96 -6.19
N GLU A 8 -6.21 -7.39 -7.45
CA GLU A 8 -5.29 -8.43 -7.90
C GLU A 8 -4.06 -7.78 -8.57
N TYR A 9 -2.89 -8.00 -7.98
CA TYR A 9 -1.62 -7.52 -8.53
C TYR A 9 -1.10 -8.41 -9.66
N SER A 10 -0.44 -7.79 -10.63
CA SER A 10 0.23 -8.50 -11.71
C SER A 10 1.25 -9.53 -11.21
N PRO A 11 1.56 -10.58 -12.01
CA PRO A 11 2.59 -11.55 -11.68
C PRO A 11 3.97 -10.90 -11.43
N ALA A 12 4.33 -9.88 -12.21
CA ALA A 12 5.59 -9.16 -12.06
C ALA A 12 5.67 -8.43 -10.71
N PHE A 13 4.59 -7.75 -10.31
CA PHE A 13 4.52 -7.10 -9.00
C PHE A 13 4.65 -8.12 -7.86
N ARG A 14 3.93 -9.25 -7.97
CA ARG A 14 3.99 -10.35 -6.98
C ARG A 14 5.41 -10.89 -6.85
N GLU A 15 6.10 -11.10 -7.97
CA GLU A 15 7.49 -11.56 -7.97
C GLU A 15 8.42 -10.57 -7.26
N HIS A 16 8.30 -9.27 -7.52
CA HIS A 16 9.10 -8.26 -6.81
C HIS A 16 8.88 -8.28 -5.30
N VAL A 17 7.62 -8.41 -4.84
CA VAL A 17 7.32 -8.53 -3.41
C VAL A 17 7.93 -9.79 -2.80
N VAL A 18 7.92 -10.91 -3.52
CA VAL A 18 8.56 -12.15 -3.05
C VAL A 18 10.08 -11.96 -2.95
N GLN A 19 10.71 -11.34 -3.95
CA GLN A 19 12.16 -11.09 -3.94
C GLN A 19 12.60 -10.19 -2.79
N LEU A 20 11.85 -9.12 -2.49
CA LEU A 20 12.11 -8.24 -1.33
C LEU A 20 12.14 -9.03 -0.01
N HIS A 21 11.36 -10.11 0.07
CA HIS A 21 11.21 -10.92 1.28
C HIS A 21 12.00 -12.23 1.24
N ARG A 22 12.90 -12.39 0.26
CA ARG A 22 13.78 -13.55 0.15
C ARG A 22 14.58 -13.76 1.44
N GLY A 23 14.74 -15.01 1.85
CA GLY A 23 15.41 -15.41 3.09
C GLY A 23 14.50 -15.44 4.32
N LYS A 24 13.24 -15.01 4.20
CA LYS A 24 12.22 -15.09 5.24
C LYS A 24 11.29 -16.30 5.09
N GLU A 25 11.55 -17.20 4.15
CA GLU A 25 10.66 -18.33 3.83
C GLU A 25 10.49 -19.29 5.02
N GLY A 26 11.48 -19.35 5.92
CA GLY A 26 11.42 -20.14 7.16
C GLY A 26 10.71 -19.45 8.33
N TRP A 27 10.26 -18.19 8.18
CA TRP A 27 9.58 -17.49 9.26
C TRP A 27 8.20 -18.09 9.55
N PRO A 28 7.78 -18.15 10.83
CA PRO A 28 6.40 -18.47 11.15
C PRO A 28 5.43 -17.56 10.40
N HIS A 29 4.39 -18.12 9.81
CA HIS A 29 3.36 -17.39 9.06
C HIS A 29 3.86 -16.60 7.83
N TYR A 30 4.99 -17.00 7.22
CA TYR A 30 5.55 -16.33 6.03
C TYR A 30 4.50 -16.07 4.92
N ASN A 31 3.67 -17.06 4.59
CA ASN A 31 2.63 -16.90 3.58
C ASN A 31 1.59 -15.83 3.94
N ALA A 32 1.18 -15.76 5.22
CA ALA A 32 0.25 -14.73 5.67
C ALA A 32 0.91 -13.34 5.62
N TYR A 33 2.19 -13.27 5.98
CA TYR A 33 2.97 -12.04 5.87
C TYR A 33 3.14 -11.57 4.42
N LEU A 34 3.41 -12.48 3.47
CA LEU A 34 3.40 -12.15 2.04
C LEU A 34 2.02 -11.67 1.57
N ASN A 35 0.96 -12.40 1.91
CA ASN A 35 -0.41 -12.05 1.52
C ASN A 35 -0.83 -10.67 2.05
N ALA A 36 -0.35 -10.28 3.24
CA ALA A 36 -0.59 -8.95 3.78
C ALA A 36 -0.02 -7.81 2.91
N HIS A 37 1.04 -8.08 2.13
CA HIS A 37 1.60 -7.12 1.17
C HIS A 37 0.89 -7.16 -0.19
N LEU A 38 0.22 -8.25 -0.50
CA LEU A 38 -0.59 -8.39 -1.71
C LEU A 38 -2.00 -7.81 -1.46
N GLY A 39 -2.87 -7.82 -2.45
CA GLY A 39 -4.26 -7.39 -2.25
C GLY A 39 -5.10 -8.49 -1.61
N GLY A 40 -6.34 -8.18 -1.25
CA GLY A 40 -7.24 -9.11 -0.56
C GLY A 40 -7.87 -8.51 0.70
N PRO A 41 -8.83 -9.19 1.32
CA PRO A 41 -9.51 -8.70 2.52
C PRO A 41 -8.57 -8.55 3.73
N ASP A 42 -7.53 -9.38 3.81
CA ASP A 42 -6.55 -9.36 4.90
C ASP A 42 -5.29 -8.55 4.55
N SER A 43 -5.33 -7.80 3.45
CA SER A 43 -4.20 -6.98 3.02
C SER A 43 -4.06 -5.69 3.81
N ARG A 44 -2.82 -5.20 3.92
CA ARG A 44 -2.56 -3.85 4.44
C ARG A 44 -3.26 -2.78 3.61
N LEU A 45 -3.36 -2.95 2.29
CA LEU A 45 -4.09 -2.01 1.44
C LEU A 45 -5.57 -1.92 1.87
N HIS A 46 -6.22 -3.05 2.12
CA HIS A 46 -7.60 -3.08 2.59
C HIS A 46 -7.73 -2.42 3.97
N GLU A 47 -6.84 -2.73 4.90
CA GLU A 47 -6.79 -2.11 6.22
C GLU A 47 -6.64 -0.58 6.11
N HIS A 48 -5.70 -0.08 5.29
CA HIS A 48 -5.48 1.34 5.13
C HIS A 48 -6.67 2.06 4.48
N LYS A 49 -7.27 1.47 3.44
CA LYS A 49 -8.48 2.03 2.80
C LYS A 49 -9.67 2.10 3.76
N THR A 50 -9.83 1.10 4.63
CA THR A 50 -11.02 0.99 5.48
C THR A 50 -10.88 1.63 6.86
N ARG A 51 -9.64 1.75 7.37
CA ARG A 51 -9.36 2.30 8.71
C ARG A 51 -8.53 3.58 8.65
N LEU A 52 -7.31 3.50 8.12
CA LEU A 52 -6.36 4.63 8.15
C LEU A 52 -6.95 5.90 7.55
N VAL A 53 -7.49 5.82 6.32
CA VAL A 53 -8.07 6.99 5.64
C VAL A 53 -9.23 7.58 6.43
N ARG A 54 -10.09 6.75 7.02
CA ARG A 54 -11.23 7.20 7.81
C ARG A 54 -10.82 7.89 9.11
N GLU A 55 -9.80 7.35 9.77
CA GLU A 55 -9.26 7.95 10.99
C GLU A 55 -8.65 9.33 10.68
N LEU A 56 -7.89 9.44 9.58
CA LEU A 56 -7.37 10.73 9.13
C LEU A 56 -8.49 11.72 8.78
N GLU A 57 -9.52 11.27 8.06
CA GLU A 57 -10.67 12.13 7.74
C GLU A 57 -11.45 12.57 8.98
N HIS A 58 -11.51 11.72 10.01
CA HIS A 58 -12.15 12.05 11.28
C HIS A 58 -11.42 13.18 12.02
N HIS A 59 -10.08 13.15 12.06
CA HIS A 59 -9.29 14.15 12.80
C HIS A 59 -8.94 15.39 11.98
N CYS A 60 -8.78 15.25 10.67
CA CYS A 60 -8.30 16.32 9.78
C CYS A 60 -9.39 16.90 8.87
N GLY A 61 -10.59 16.31 8.85
CA GLY A 61 -11.60 16.61 7.83
C GLY A 61 -11.23 16.02 6.46
N SER A 62 -11.86 16.51 5.39
CA SER A 62 -11.60 15.96 4.05
C SER A 62 -10.13 16.09 3.65
N LEU A 63 -9.55 15.00 3.12
CA LEU A 63 -8.17 14.98 2.65
C LEU A 63 -8.01 15.53 1.22
N ARG A 64 -9.11 15.78 0.50
CA ARG A 64 -9.13 16.04 -0.95
C ARG A 64 -8.21 17.17 -1.40
N ASP A 65 -8.06 18.21 -0.58
CA ASP A 65 -7.23 19.38 -0.89
C ASP A 65 -5.95 19.44 -0.03
N LEU A 66 -5.64 18.37 0.69
CA LEU A 66 -4.47 18.27 1.55
C LEU A 66 -3.31 17.58 0.83
N ARG A 67 -2.11 17.99 1.25
CA ARG A 67 -0.84 17.37 0.89
C ARG A 67 -0.42 16.48 2.04
N VAL A 68 -0.22 15.19 1.78
CA VAL A 68 0.08 14.19 2.80
C VAL A 68 1.51 13.68 2.63
N LEU A 69 2.25 13.61 3.74
CA LEU A 69 3.55 12.96 3.81
C LEU A 69 3.38 11.56 4.42
N ASP A 70 3.72 10.52 3.66
CA ASP A 70 3.78 9.13 4.13
C ASP A 70 5.23 8.77 4.44
N PHE A 71 5.66 9.01 5.68
CA PHE A 71 7.04 8.82 6.13
C PHE A 71 7.24 7.38 6.65
N GLY A 72 8.12 6.63 6.01
CA GLY A 72 8.24 5.18 6.19
C GLY A 72 7.19 4.42 5.38
N CYS A 73 7.00 4.79 4.12
CA CYS A 73 5.91 4.29 3.28
C CYS A 73 6.03 2.80 2.91
N GLY A 74 7.19 2.19 3.12
CA GLY A 74 7.49 0.80 2.78
C GLY A 74 7.15 0.51 1.32
N THR A 75 6.44 -0.60 1.08
CA THR A 75 6.01 -1.00 -0.27
C THR A 75 4.78 -0.23 -0.80
N GLY A 76 4.40 0.88 -0.17
CA GLY A 76 3.37 1.83 -0.67
C GLY A 76 1.91 1.44 -0.44
N ALA A 77 1.61 0.53 0.49
CA ALA A 77 0.21 0.11 0.74
C ALA A 77 -0.63 1.26 1.33
N SER A 78 -0.08 2.00 2.30
CA SER A 78 -0.67 3.23 2.84
C SER A 78 -0.69 4.34 1.79
N THR A 79 0.40 4.50 1.05
CA THR A 79 0.55 5.55 0.02
C THR A 79 -0.56 5.47 -1.03
N VAL A 80 -0.84 4.28 -1.57
CA VAL A 80 -1.94 4.07 -2.54
C VAL A 80 -3.30 4.40 -1.92
N ALA A 81 -3.55 3.98 -0.68
CA ALA A 81 -4.80 4.29 0.01
C ALA A 81 -4.98 5.81 0.21
N LEU A 82 -3.90 6.49 0.62
CA LEU A 82 -3.87 7.94 0.80
C LEU A 82 -4.04 8.67 -0.54
N ALA A 83 -3.36 8.24 -1.60
CA ALA A 83 -3.43 8.87 -2.92
C ALA A 83 -4.83 8.76 -3.55
N GLY A 84 -5.61 7.75 -3.15
CA GLY A 84 -7.02 7.64 -3.51
C GLY A 84 -7.93 8.71 -2.88
N ALA A 85 -7.54 9.26 -1.72
CA ALA A 85 -8.37 10.18 -0.92
C ALA A 85 -7.83 11.61 -0.86
N ALA A 86 -6.50 11.78 -0.90
CA ALA A 86 -5.82 13.06 -0.75
C ALA A 86 -5.65 13.81 -2.09
N GLY A 87 -5.31 15.09 -2.01
CA GLY A 87 -4.96 15.90 -3.17
C GLY A 87 -3.61 15.50 -3.76
N GLU A 88 -2.60 15.38 -2.89
CA GLU A 88 -1.21 15.00 -3.22
C GLU A 88 -0.66 14.13 -2.10
N VAL A 89 0.14 13.11 -2.45
CA VAL A 89 0.84 12.28 -1.47
C VAL A 89 2.31 12.15 -1.84
N VAL A 90 3.19 12.39 -0.88
CA VAL A 90 4.62 12.14 -1.02
C VAL A 90 5.04 11.03 -0.07
N GLY A 91 5.52 9.92 -0.62
CA GLY A 91 6.07 8.80 0.16
C GLY A 91 7.59 8.88 0.28
N PHE A 92 8.11 8.65 1.48
CA PHE A 92 9.54 8.49 1.73
C PHE A 92 9.81 7.18 2.46
N ASP A 93 10.83 6.45 2.01
CA ASP A 93 11.39 5.33 2.74
C ASP A 93 12.92 5.34 2.62
N VAL A 94 13.60 4.79 3.62
CA VAL A 94 15.05 4.62 3.62
C VAL A 94 15.47 3.41 2.79
N ASP A 95 14.59 2.43 2.65
CA ASP A 95 14.82 1.25 1.83
C ASP A 95 14.45 1.53 0.36
N ALA A 96 15.49 1.61 -0.48
CA ALA A 96 15.34 1.89 -1.90
C ALA A 96 14.52 0.81 -2.63
N GLU A 97 14.62 -0.47 -2.23
CA GLU A 97 13.86 -1.55 -2.88
C GLU A 97 12.37 -1.43 -2.56
N SER A 98 12.03 -1.14 -1.30
CA SER A 98 10.66 -0.80 -0.89
C SER A 98 10.09 0.38 -1.69
N ALA A 99 10.88 1.44 -1.89
CA ALA A 99 10.45 2.59 -2.69
C ALA A 99 10.21 2.25 -4.18
N VAL A 100 10.98 1.33 -4.76
CA VAL A 100 10.73 0.82 -6.13
C VAL A 100 9.39 0.08 -6.19
N ILE A 101 9.11 -0.79 -5.21
CA ILE A 101 7.83 -1.50 -5.13
C ILE A 101 6.67 -0.53 -4.88
N ALA A 102 6.86 0.50 -4.05
CA ALA A 102 5.84 1.53 -3.82
C ALA A 102 5.44 2.23 -5.11
N ARG A 103 6.42 2.63 -5.94
CA ARG A 103 6.16 3.22 -7.27
C ARG A 103 5.40 2.23 -8.17
N ALA A 104 5.87 0.98 -8.26
CA ALA A 104 5.18 -0.04 -9.05
C ALA A 104 3.73 -0.25 -8.57
N ARG A 105 3.47 -0.18 -7.26
CA ARG A 105 2.11 -0.28 -6.70
C ARG A 105 1.25 0.91 -7.11
N MET A 106 1.80 2.12 -7.13
CA MET A 106 1.09 3.30 -7.61
C MET A 106 0.70 3.14 -9.08
N GLU A 107 1.59 2.59 -9.92
CA GLU A 107 1.29 2.30 -11.33
C GLU A 107 0.19 1.24 -11.51
N GLU A 108 0.24 0.14 -10.76
CA GLU A 108 -0.81 -0.90 -10.77
C GLU A 108 -2.19 -0.32 -10.46
N HIS A 109 -2.25 0.74 -9.63
CA HIS A 109 -3.49 1.43 -9.24
C HIS A 109 -3.83 2.61 -10.15
N GLY A 110 -3.04 2.90 -11.18
CA GLY A 110 -3.24 4.04 -12.09
C GLY A 110 -2.99 5.40 -11.44
N LEU A 111 -2.16 5.46 -10.40
CA LEU A 111 -1.87 6.64 -9.57
C LEU A 111 -0.44 7.16 -9.74
N GLY A 112 0.35 6.68 -10.70
CA GLY A 112 1.78 7.02 -10.88
C GLY A 112 2.13 8.51 -11.04
N GLY A 113 1.13 9.36 -11.29
CA GLY A 113 1.30 10.82 -11.40
C GLY A 113 0.73 11.64 -10.24
N ARG A 114 0.35 11.01 -9.12
CA ARG A 114 -0.26 11.64 -7.94
C ARG A 114 0.66 11.63 -6.72
#